data_AF-A0A5K1EB94-F1
#
_entry.id   AF-A0A5K1EB94-F1
#
_cell.length_a   1.000
_cell.length_b   1.000
_cell.length_c   1.000
_cell.angle_alpha   90.00
_cell.angle_beta   90.00
_cell.angle_gamma   90.00
#
_symmetry.space_group_name_H-M   'P 1'
#
loop_
_entity.id
_entity.type
_entity.pdbx_description
1 polymer ?
#
loop_
_entity_poly.entity_id
_entity_poly.type
_entity_poly.pdbx_seq_one_letter_code
_entity_poly.pdbx_strand_id
1 'polypeptide(L)'
;DRPQYASLQALLFGPYLLAGLTDGEYNLYAGASQSLDEWITAVPPTYNSQLVSLTQDSDSGIHVFTHKLGSITMEKLPASGTDSAVYGTFRLVMANDIAVGMLPYSDIIGKSVMLEPFSMPKMVVVHEGLNSSLGVMAAESVPESGTTGSTFQVVQGLDGRNDSVSLESASEQGCFIYTGPNLSAGQLVQLGCPGQADAEFKRAASFGVVDGISKYHSMSFMAKGSKRNFLLAPLFSLRDESYTVYFNITT
;
A
#
# COMPACT_ATOMS: atom_id res chain seq x y z
N ASP A 1 -23.29 -31.12 9.52
CA ASP A 1 -22.47 -30.05 10.13
C ASP A 1 -21.03 -30.10 9.69
N ARG A 2 -20.36 -28.95 9.77
CA ARG A 2 -18.91 -28.78 9.54
C ARG A 2 -18.25 -28.25 10.82
N PRO A 3 -17.91 -29.12 11.80
CA PRO A 3 -17.44 -28.71 13.13
C PRO A 3 -16.18 -27.84 13.11
N GLN A 4 -15.34 -28.00 12.09
CA GLN A 4 -14.12 -27.21 11.90
C GLN A 4 -14.36 -25.71 11.70
N TYR A 5 -15.61 -25.29 11.41
CA TYR A 5 -15.99 -23.88 11.25
C TYR A 5 -16.86 -23.37 12.40
N ALA A 6 -17.11 -24.18 13.44
CA ALA A 6 -18.04 -23.83 14.51
C ALA A 6 -17.58 -22.63 15.37
N SER A 7 -16.28 -22.35 15.40
CA SER A 7 -15.69 -21.23 16.13
C SER A 7 -15.54 -19.96 15.31
N LEU A 8 -15.80 -20.01 14.00
CA LEU A 8 -15.67 -18.84 13.15
C LEU A 8 -16.84 -17.88 13.37
N GLN A 9 -16.53 -16.58 13.41
CA GLN A 9 -17.49 -15.53 13.69
C GLN A 9 -17.56 -14.56 12.51
N ALA A 10 -18.77 -14.08 12.23
CA ALA A 10 -18.99 -12.98 11.30
C ALA A 10 -18.97 -11.66 12.08
N LEU A 11 -18.50 -10.59 11.43
CA LEU A 11 -18.54 -9.24 12.00
C LEU A 11 -19.66 -8.45 11.33
N LEU A 12 -20.52 -7.84 12.14
CA LEU A 12 -21.60 -6.98 11.66
C LEU A 12 -21.45 -5.56 12.17
N PHE A 13 -21.71 -4.58 11.29
CA PHE A 13 -21.91 -3.18 11.67
C PHE A 13 -23.35 -2.79 11.34
N GLY A 14 -24.21 -2.78 12.37
CA GLY A 14 -25.65 -2.68 12.17
C GLY A 14 -26.16 -3.84 11.29
N PRO A 15 -26.86 -3.57 10.18
CA PRO A 15 -27.36 -4.61 9.27
C PRO A 15 -26.29 -5.12 8.28
N TYR A 16 -25.08 -4.55 8.28
CA TYR A 16 -24.09 -4.83 7.24
C TYR A 16 -23.07 -5.88 7.69
N LEU A 17 -22.95 -6.96 6.91
CA LEU A 17 -21.87 -7.93 7.05
C LEU A 17 -20.55 -7.30 6.58
N LEU A 18 -19.54 -7.31 7.43
CA LEU A 18 -18.20 -6.85 7.11
C LEU A 18 -17.37 -7.98 6.51
N ALA A 19 -16.69 -7.69 5.41
CA ALA A 19 -15.77 -8.56 4.71
C ALA A 19 -14.36 -7.96 4.79
N GLY A 20 -13.36 -8.79 5.07
CA GLY A 20 -11.95 -8.40 5.07
C GLY A 20 -11.34 -8.59 3.68
N LEU A 21 -10.64 -7.57 3.16
CA LEU A 21 -9.87 -7.68 1.91
C LEU A 21 -8.62 -8.53 2.13
N THR A 22 -8.76 -9.81 1.81
CA THR A 22 -7.73 -10.82 2.06
C THR A 22 -8.02 -12.09 1.28
N ASP A 23 -6.95 -12.73 0.83
CA ASP A 23 -6.98 -14.02 0.15
C ASP A 23 -6.73 -15.16 1.16
N GLY A 24 -7.71 -15.42 2.01
CA GLY A 24 -7.72 -16.59 2.89
C GLY A 24 -7.10 -16.44 4.28
N GLU A 25 -6.46 -15.32 4.64
CA GLU A 25 -6.15 -15.04 6.05
C GLU A 25 -7.43 -14.63 6.81
N TYR A 26 -7.69 -15.26 7.95
CA TYR A 26 -8.92 -15.06 8.72
C TYR A 26 -8.70 -14.95 10.24
N ASN A 27 -7.45 -14.87 10.69
CA ASN A 27 -7.11 -14.84 12.12
C ASN A 27 -7.04 -13.40 12.65
N LEU A 28 -8.08 -12.99 13.36
CA LEU A 28 -8.14 -11.71 14.06
C LEU A 28 -7.60 -11.84 15.48
N TYR A 29 -6.98 -10.79 15.98
CA TYR A 29 -6.38 -10.74 17.32
C TYR A 29 -7.04 -9.64 18.13
N ALA A 30 -7.94 -10.04 19.05
CA ALA A 30 -8.60 -9.14 19.98
C ALA A 30 -7.71 -8.79 21.20
N GLY A 31 -6.65 -9.59 21.42
CA GLY A 31 -5.81 -9.45 22.60
C GLY A 31 -6.54 -9.81 23.90
N ALA A 32 -5.93 -9.44 25.03
CA ALA A 32 -6.54 -9.63 26.34
C ALA A 32 -7.78 -8.75 26.59
N SER A 33 -8.04 -7.78 25.70
CA SER A 33 -9.19 -6.91 25.82
C SER A 33 -10.42 -7.51 25.16
N GLN A 34 -11.55 -7.36 25.84
CA GLN A 34 -12.86 -7.70 25.30
C GLN A 34 -13.51 -6.53 24.56
N SER A 35 -12.90 -5.34 24.57
CA SER A 35 -13.49 -4.14 23.98
C SER A 35 -13.21 -4.06 22.48
N LEU A 36 -14.27 -3.97 21.66
CA LEU A 36 -14.18 -3.97 20.20
C LEU A 36 -13.36 -2.80 19.64
N ASP A 37 -13.43 -1.63 20.27
CA ASP A 37 -12.73 -0.41 19.86
C ASP A 37 -11.20 -0.48 20.01
N GLU A 38 -10.70 -1.41 20.81
CA GLU A 38 -9.26 -1.61 20.97
C GLU A 38 -8.61 -2.38 19.81
N TRP A 39 -9.39 -3.14 19.04
CA TRP A 39 -8.90 -3.99 17.97
C TRP A 39 -9.66 -3.84 16.65
N ILE A 40 -10.78 -3.12 16.61
CA ILE A 40 -11.46 -2.66 15.39
C ILE A 40 -11.68 -1.16 15.47
N THR A 41 -11.06 -0.42 14.56
CA THR A 41 -11.11 1.06 14.51
C THR A 41 -11.64 1.53 13.16
N ALA A 42 -12.46 2.58 13.14
CA ALA A 42 -12.96 3.12 11.89
C ALA A 42 -11.82 3.74 11.07
N VAL A 43 -11.83 3.52 9.75
CA VAL A 43 -10.88 4.19 8.85
C VAL A 43 -11.25 5.67 8.74
N PRO A 44 -10.33 6.61 9.03
CA PRO A 44 -10.62 8.03 8.93
C PRO A 44 -11.03 8.43 7.50
N PRO A 45 -12.09 9.25 7.30
CA PRO A 45 -12.51 9.67 5.96
C PRO A 45 -11.42 10.39 5.16
N THR A 46 -10.51 11.06 5.86
CA THR A 46 -9.36 11.77 5.27
C THR A 46 -8.34 10.84 4.62
N TYR A 47 -8.36 9.54 4.91
CA TYR A 47 -7.41 8.61 4.31
C TYR A 47 -7.63 8.45 2.79
N ASN A 48 -8.86 8.64 2.29
CA ASN A 48 -9.15 8.55 0.86
C ASN A 48 -8.41 9.60 0.01
N SER A 49 -8.07 10.77 0.59
CA SER A 49 -7.26 11.79 -0.08
C SER A 49 -5.75 11.53 0.01
N GLN A 50 -5.34 10.48 0.72
CA GLN A 50 -3.96 10.03 0.82
C GLN A 50 -3.70 8.81 -0.07
N LEU A 51 -4.73 8.28 -0.74
CA LEU A 51 -4.63 7.10 -1.60
C LEU A 51 -4.17 7.48 -3.00
N VAL A 52 -3.07 6.87 -3.42
CA VAL A 52 -2.41 7.08 -4.72
C VAL A 52 -2.12 5.74 -5.40
N SER A 53 -1.93 5.81 -6.71
CA SER A 53 -1.30 4.76 -7.51
C SER A 53 -0.13 5.37 -8.28
N LEU A 54 1.03 4.72 -8.22
CA LEU A 54 2.23 5.16 -8.92
C LEU A 54 2.27 4.48 -10.29
N THR A 55 2.41 5.25 -11.36
CA THR A 55 2.29 4.78 -12.73
C THR A 55 3.57 4.99 -13.54
N GLN A 56 3.82 4.12 -14.50
CA GLN A 56 4.81 4.35 -15.56
C GLN A 56 4.26 3.93 -16.91
N ASP A 57 4.58 4.71 -17.94
CA ASP A 57 4.22 4.42 -19.31
C ASP A 57 5.29 3.56 -19.97
N SER A 58 4.86 2.56 -20.75
CA SER A 58 5.71 1.83 -21.69
C SER A 58 5.00 1.66 -23.03
N ASP A 59 5.74 1.15 -24.02
CA ASP A 59 5.17 0.84 -25.35
C ASP A 59 3.99 -0.15 -25.28
N SER A 60 3.92 -0.93 -24.20
CA SER A 60 2.85 -1.93 -23.97
C SER A 60 1.68 -1.40 -23.11
N GLY A 61 1.71 -0.13 -22.72
CA GLY A 61 0.66 0.56 -21.97
C GLY A 61 1.12 1.05 -20.59
N ILE A 62 0.15 1.51 -19.80
CA ILE A 62 0.38 2.04 -18.45
C ILE A 62 0.56 0.88 -17.48
N HIS A 63 1.62 0.95 -16.68
CA HIS A 63 1.91 0.03 -15.59
C HIS A 63 1.78 0.73 -14.24
N VAL A 64 1.43 -0.02 -13.21
CA VAL A 64 1.16 0.45 -11.86
C VAL A 64 2.03 -0.31 -10.87
N PHE A 65 2.64 0.44 -9.95
CA PHE A 65 3.34 -0.09 -8.78
C PHE A 65 2.36 -0.90 -7.92
N THR A 66 2.65 -2.18 -7.71
CA THR A 66 1.70 -3.16 -7.17
C THR A 66 2.38 -4.02 -6.11
N HIS A 67 1.75 -4.20 -4.95
CA HIS A 67 2.19 -5.20 -3.98
C HIS A 67 1.58 -6.56 -4.32
N LYS A 68 2.42 -7.58 -4.48
CA LYS A 68 1.98 -8.95 -4.78
C LYS A 68 2.88 -9.97 -4.12
N LEU A 69 2.30 -10.89 -3.37
CA LEU A 69 3.04 -12.01 -2.73
C LEU A 69 4.24 -11.54 -1.87
N GLY A 70 4.12 -10.40 -1.19
CA GLY A 70 5.16 -9.86 -0.30
C GLY A 70 6.27 -9.07 -0.99
N SER A 71 6.26 -8.96 -2.32
CA SER A 71 7.16 -8.08 -3.07
C SER A 71 6.39 -6.99 -3.81
N ILE A 72 7.12 -6.02 -4.35
CA ILE A 72 6.57 -4.99 -5.23
C ILE A 72 6.95 -5.29 -6.69
N THR A 73 5.94 -5.27 -7.56
CA THR A 73 6.08 -5.40 -9.01
C THR A 73 5.39 -4.25 -9.74
N MET A 74 5.77 -4.02 -11.00
CA MET A 74 4.97 -3.23 -11.94
C MET A 74 4.00 -4.16 -12.67
N GLU A 75 2.71 -3.86 -12.62
CA GLU A 75 1.66 -4.63 -13.30
C GLU A 75 0.89 -3.74 -14.26
N LYS A 76 0.15 -4.30 -15.22
CA LYS A 76 -0.69 -3.47 -16.10
C LYS A 76 -1.75 -2.73 -15.29
N LEU A 77 -2.07 -1.49 -15.69
CA LEU A 77 -3.13 -0.69 -15.09
C LEU A 77 -4.43 -1.50 -14.99
N PRO A 78 -4.91 -1.82 -13.77
CA PRO A 78 -6.08 -2.66 -13.59
C PRO A 78 -7.39 -1.88 -13.70
N ALA A 79 -8.48 -2.61 -13.95
CA ALA A 79 -9.82 -2.07 -13.78
C ALA A 79 -10.15 -1.90 -12.29
N SER A 80 -10.88 -0.85 -11.94
CA SER A 80 -11.38 -0.64 -10.57
C SER A 80 -12.34 -1.76 -10.15
N GLY A 81 -12.32 -2.12 -8.86
CA GLY A 81 -13.15 -3.20 -8.32
C GLY A 81 -12.53 -4.59 -8.41
N THR A 82 -11.22 -4.68 -8.64
CA THR A 82 -10.47 -5.95 -8.79
C THR A 82 -9.37 -6.07 -7.73
N ASP A 83 -8.90 -7.28 -7.46
CA ASP A 83 -7.73 -7.51 -6.61
C ASP A 83 -6.50 -6.71 -7.05
N SER A 84 -6.27 -6.62 -8.36
CA SER A 84 -5.15 -5.84 -8.90
C SER A 84 -5.29 -4.35 -8.59
N ALA A 85 -6.51 -3.80 -8.60
CA ALA A 85 -6.75 -2.41 -8.19
C ALA A 85 -6.50 -2.20 -6.69
N VAL A 86 -6.83 -3.19 -5.86
CA VAL A 86 -6.53 -3.17 -4.42
C VAL A 86 -5.01 -3.18 -4.19
N TYR A 87 -4.30 -4.06 -4.90
CA TYR A 87 -2.85 -4.22 -4.79
C TYR A 87 -2.04 -3.07 -5.39
N GLY A 88 -2.59 -2.37 -6.38
CA GLY A 88 -2.00 -1.20 -7.01
C GLY A 88 -2.30 0.13 -6.31
N THR A 89 -2.96 0.09 -5.14
CA THR A 89 -3.32 1.30 -4.38
C THR A 89 -2.52 1.37 -3.08
N PHE A 90 -1.97 2.55 -2.79
CA PHE A 90 -1.14 2.81 -1.62
C PHE A 90 -1.61 4.08 -0.92
N ARG A 91 -1.51 4.10 0.40
CA ARG A 91 -1.65 5.31 1.20
C ARG A 91 -0.29 5.94 1.42
N LEU A 92 -0.17 7.24 1.15
CA LEU A 92 0.99 8.03 1.52
C LEU A 92 0.92 8.38 3.01
N VAL A 93 1.85 7.84 3.80
CA VAL A 93 1.95 8.09 5.24
C VAL A 93 3.09 9.09 5.48
N MET A 94 2.79 10.25 6.06
CA MET A 94 3.78 11.29 6.37
C MET A 94 4.05 11.33 7.89
N ALA A 95 5.29 11.65 8.29
CA ALA A 95 5.71 11.68 9.70
C ALA A 95 4.91 12.66 10.57
N ASN A 96 4.35 13.71 9.97
CA ASN A 96 3.41 14.60 10.61
C ASN A 96 2.03 14.27 10.05
N ASP A 97 1.31 13.39 10.72
CA ASP A 97 -0.08 12.96 10.49
C ASP A 97 -1.09 14.13 10.63
N ILE A 98 -0.70 15.34 10.22
CA ILE A 98 -1.64 16.41 9.93
C ILE A 98 -2.49 15.84 8.80
N ALA A 99 -3.77 15.63 9.11
CA ALA A 99 -4.80 15.31 8.15
C ALA A 99 -4.86 16.42 7.10
N VAL A 100 -3.97 16.37 6.11
CA VAL A 100 -4.02 17.26 4.97
C VAL A 100 -5.08 16.67 4.06
N GLY A 101 -6.28 17.26 4.09
CA GLY A 101 -7.27 17.02 3.05
C GLY A 101 -6.64 17.30 1.68
N MET A 102 -7.09 16.57 0.64
CA MET A 102 -6.61 16.64 -0.76
C MET A 102 -5.29 17.38 -0.92
N LEU A 103 -4.16 16.68 -0.77
CA LEU A 103 -2.89 17.24 -1.20
C LEU A 103 -2.91 17.34 -2.72
N PRO A 104 -2.93 18.55 -3.32
CA PRO A 104 -2.57 18.65 -4.72
C PRO A 104 -1.14 18.10 -4.88
N TYR A 105 -0.89 17.50 -6.04
CA TYR A 105 0.38 16.87 -6.41
C TYR A 105 1.63 17.70 -6.08
N SER A 106 1.55 19.05 -6.14
CA SER A 106 2.64 19.96 -5.78
C SER A 106 3.09 19.86 -4.32
N ASP A 107 2.20 19.43 -3.43
CA ASP A 107 2.40 19.58 -1.98
C ASP A 107 3.11 18.39 -1.36
N ILE A 108 3.23 17.28 -2.10
CA ILE A 108 4.00 16.09 -1.69
C ILE A 108 5.50 16.21 -2.02
N ILE A 109 5.87 17.02 -3.02
CA ILE A 109 7.28 17.21 -3.39
C ILE A 109 8.03 17.85 -2.21
N GLY A 110 9.20 17.30 -1.89
CA GLY A 110 10.03 17.70 -0.76
C GLY A 110 9.59 17.09 0.58
N LYS A 111 8.54 16.27 0.63
CA LYS A 111 8.11 15.56 1.84
C LYS A 111 8.74 14.18 1.93
N SER A 112 8.92 13.70 3.16
CA SER A 112 9.25 12.30 3.45
C SER A 112 7.97 11.50 3.66
N VAL A 113 7.83 10.38 2.96
CA VAL A 113 6.66 9.51 2.97
C VAL A 113 7.06 8.05 3.19
N MET A 114 6.14 7.28 3.75
CA MET A 114 6.11 5.82 3.68
C MET A 114 4.93 5.40 2.81
N LEU A 115 5.06 4.31 2.08
CA LEU A 115 4.00 3.75 1.25
C LEU A 115 3.32 2.61 2.02
N GLU A 116 2.06 2.76 2.41
CA GLU A 116 1.26 1.71 3.05
C GLU A 116 0.33 1.05 2.01
N PRO A 117 0.44 -0.26 1.74
CA PRO A 117 -0.49 -0.93 0.82
C PRO A 117 -1.94 -0.85 1.33
N PHE A 118 -2.89 -0.51 0.44
CA PHE A 118 -4.30 -0.30 0.79
C PHE A 118 -4.94 -1.48 1.54
N SER A 119 -4.65 -2.71 1.12
CA SER A 119 -5.19 -3.94 1.73
C SER A 119 -4.44 -4.40 2.99
N MET A 120 -3.35 -3.73 3.36
CA MET A 120 -2.51 -4.10 4.51
C MET A 120 -2.25 -2.89 5.40
N PRO A 121 -3.27 -2.40 6.15
CA PRO A 121 -3.08 -1.28 7.08
C PRO A 121 -1.95 -1.54 8.07
N LYS A 122 -1.18 -0.50 8.42
CA LYS A 122 0.01 -0.54 9.28
C LYS A 122 1.17 -1.39 8.76
N MET A 123 1.15 -1.78 7.49
CA MET A 123 2.33 -2.31 6.80
C MET A 123 2.91 -1.23 5.89
N VAL A 124 4.22 -1.24 5.68
CA VAL A 124 4.90 -0.27 4.82
C VAL A 124 5.84 -0.96 3.85
N VAL A 125 5.97 -0.38 2.66
CA VAL A 125 6.99 -0.78 1.68
C VAL A 125 8.37 -0.48 2.22
N VAL A 126 9.31 -1.40 2.00
CA VAL A 126 10.70 -1.30 2.45
C VAL A 126 11.66 -1.75 1.36
N HIS A 127 12.82 -1.10 1.28
CA HIS A 127 13.97 -1.63 0.56
C HIS A 127 14.87 -2.47 1.50
N GLU A 128 15.48 -3.50 0.93
CA GLU A 128 16.44 -4.40 1.62
C GLU A 128 17.85 -4.23 1.01
N GLY A 129 18.20 -2.98 0.68
CA GLY A 129 19.44 -2.64 0.00
C GLY A 129 19.35 -2.63 -1.53
N LEU A 130 20.49 -2.36 -2.16
CA LEU A 130 20.59 -2.14 -3.60
C LEU A 130 20.26 -3.39 -4.40
N ASN A 131 19.47 -3.23 -5.46
CA ASN A 131 19.07 -4.30 -6.38
C ASN A 131 18.32 -5.48 -5.72
N SER A 132 17.88 -5.31 -4.47
CA SER A 132 16.90 -6.20 -3.84
C SER A 132 15.50 -5.75 -4.20
N SER A 133 14.57 -6.69 -4.41
CA SER A 133 13.15 -6.34 -4.57
C SER A 133 12.64 -5.63 -3.32
N LEU A 134 11.83 -4.60 -3.50
CA LEU A 134 11.11 -3.99 -2.39
C LEU A 134 10.16 -5.02 -1.77
N GLY A 135 10.11 -5.02 -0.44
CA GLY A 135 9.24 -5.86 0.37
C GLY A 135 8.20 -5.03 1.12
N VAL A 136 7.45 -5.70 1.99
CA VAL A 136 6.46 -5.08 2.89
C VAL A 136 6.67 -5.61 4.31
N MET A 137 6.74 -4.72 5.30
CA MET A 137 6.88 -5.08 6.72
C MET A 137 5.96 -4.27 7.62
N ALA A 138 5.76 -4.73 8.85
CA ALA A 138 4.95 -4.01 9.83
C ALA A 138 5.63 -2.68 10.20
N ALA A 139 4.86 -1.58 10.19
CA ALA A 139 5.36 -0.24 10.46
C ALA A 139 5.96 -0.10 11.87
N GLU A 140 5.49 -0.88 12.83
CA GLU A 140 6.04 -0.92 14.20
C GLU A 140 7.37 -1.68 14.32
N SER A 141 7.67 -2.55 13.35
CA SER A 141 8.94 -3.27 13.27
C SER A 141 10.05 -2.46 12.60
N VAL A 142 9.70 -1.28 12.07
CA VAL A 142 10.62 -0.33 11.43
C VAL A 142 11.42 0.39 12.54
N PRO A 143 12.76 0.28 12.59
CA PRO A 143 13.56 0.90 13.64
C PRO A 143 13.40 2.43 13.70
N GLU A 144 13.24 3.01 14.89
CA GLU A 144 13.13 4.48 15.03
C GLU A 144 14.41 5.24 14.64
N SER A 145 15.55 4.54 14.50
CA SER A 145 16.89 5.12 14.34
C SER A 145 17.21 5.75 12.98
N GLY A 146 16.21 6.23 12.23
CA GLY A 146 16.39 7.11 11.06
C GLY A 146 16.99 6.48 9.79
N THR A 147 17.51 5.25 9.86
CA THR A 147 18.07 4.49 8.73
C THR A 147 17.13 3.36 8.33
N THR A 148 15.90 3.70 7.98
CA THR A 148 14.91 2.69 7.58
C THR A 148 14.69 2.71 6.10
N GLY A 149 14.64 1.51 5.53
CA GLY A 149 14.36 1.34 4.12
C GLY A 149 12.91 1.65 3.72
N SER A 150 12.07 2.12 4.64
CA SER A 150 10.66 2.47 4.41
C SER A 150 10.42 3.95 4.11
N THR A 151 11.37 4.83 4.43
CA THR A 151 11.17 6.27 4.29
C THR A 151 11.76 6.76 2.98
N PHE A 152 10.93 7.43 2.18
CA PHE A 152 11.32 7.98 0.89
C PHE A 152 11.05 9.48 0.83
N GLN A 153 12.05 10.26 0.42
CA GLN A 153 11.87 11.66 0.07
C GLN A 153 11.30 11.75 -1.35
N VAL A 154 10.15 12.40 -1.48
CA VAL A 154 9.54 12.69 -2.77
C VAL A 154 10.27 13.86 -3.39
N VAL A 155 10.81 13.69 -4.59
CA VAL A 155 11.45 14.76 -5.37
C VAL A 155 10.80 14.89 -6.74
N GLN A 156 11.05 16.00 -7.44
CA GLN A 156 10.66 16.13 -8.85
C GLN A 156 11.25 14.97 -9.65
N GLY A 157 10.45 14.40 -10.56
CA GLY A 157 10.85 13.26 -11.37
C GLY A 157 12.16 13.51 -12.10
N LEU A 158 13.06 12.54 -12.01
CA LEU A 158 14.38 12.61 -12.60
C LEU A 158 14.36 12.67 -14.13
N ASP A 159 13.26 12.23 -14.75
CA ASP A 159 12.99 12.31 -16.19
C ASP A 159 12.75 13.73 -16.71
N GLY A 160 12.63 14.72 -15.82
CA GLY A 160 12.46 16.13 -16.16
C GLY A 160 11.03 16.51 -16.56
N ARG A 161 10.06 15.58 -16.45
CA ARG A 161 8.65 15.93 -16.62
C ARG A 161 8.11 16.59 -15.36
N ASN A 162 7.17 17.52 -15.53
CA ASN A 162 6.60 18.26 -14.41
C ASN A 162 5.57 17.44 -13.62
N ASP A 163 4.99 16.40 -14.23
CA ASP A 163 3.94 15.53 -13.70
C ASP A 163 4.46 14.18 -13.18
N SER A 164 5.79 14.03 -13.09
CA SER A 164 6.44 12.84 -12.53
C SER A 164 7.16 13.14 -11.21
N VAL A 165 7.21 12.15 -10.32
CA VAL A 165 7.99 12.17 -9.09
C VAL A 165 9.04 11.06 -9.10
N SER A 166 10.08 11.24 -8.30
CA SER A 166 11.00 10.18 -7.93
C SER A 166 11.04 10.03 -6.42
N LEU A 167 11.23 8.80 -5.94
CA LEU A 167 11.21 8.46 -4.53
C LEU A 167 12.64 8.10 -4.11
N GLU A 168 13.33 9.07 -3.51
CA GLU A 168 14.70 8.92 -3.01
C GLU A 168 14.68 8.24 -1.64
N SER A 169 15.55 7.25 -1.43
CA SER A 169 15.69 6.59 -0.12
C SER A 169 16.27 7.57 0.92
N ALA A 170 15.61 7.69 2.06
CA ALA A 170 16.13 8.49 3.17
C ALA A 170 17.37 7.86 3.82
N SER A 171 17.52 6.53 3.74
CA SER A 171 18.66 5.81 4.32
C SER A 171 19.84 5.64 3.35
N GLU A 172 19.62 5.83 2.05
CA GLU A 172 20.61 5.65 0.98
C GLU A 172 20.54 6.83 0.01
N GLN A 173 21.19 7.93 0.38
CA GLN A 173 21.12 9.18 -0.36
C GLN A 173 21.61 9.03 -1.81
N GLY A 174 20.87 9.61 -2.75
CA GLY A 174 21.13 9.50 -4.19
C GLY A 174 20.60 8.22 -4.82
N CYS A 175 19.96 7.32 -4.06
CA CYS A 175 19.36 6.10 -4.59
C CYS A 175 17.83 6.20 -4.57
N PHE A 176 17.18 5.68 -5.61
CA PHE A 176 15.76 5.88 -5.89
C PHE A 176 15.05 4.54 -6.10
N ILE A 177 13.74 4.54 -5.82
CA ILE A 177 12.86 3.47 -6.30
C ILE A 177 12.97 3.39 -7.83
N TYR A 178 13.19 2.19 -8.33
CA TYR A 178 13.61 1.95 -9.71
C TYR A 178 13.04 0.63 -10.23
N THR A 179 12.57 0.63 -11.48
CA THR A 179 11.89 -0.53 -12.10
C THR A 179 12.74 -1.29 -13.11
N GLY A 180 14.01 -0.92 -13.31
CA GLY A 180 14.81 -1.50 -14.39
C GLY A 180 14.60 -0.82 -15.75
N PRO A 181 15.48 -1.12 -16.72
CA PRO A 181 15.45 -0.49 -18.06
C PRO A 181 14.25 -0.94 -18.91
N ASN A 182 13.82 -2.19 -18.77
CA ASN A 182 12.78 -2.80 -19.60
C ASN A 182 11.50 -3.02 -18.80
N LEU A 183 10.60 -2.04 -18.81
CA LEU A 183 9.34 -2.11 -18.10
C LEU A 183 8.36 -3.09 -18.77
N SER A 184 8.03 -4.17 -18.05
CA SER A 184 6.98 -5.12 -18.40
C SER A 184 6.17 -5.54 -17.17
N ALA A 185 4.98 -6.10 -17.36
CA ALA A 185 4.20 -6.66 -16.26
C ALA A 185 4.98 -7.76 -15.50
N GLY A 186 4.92 -7.73 -14.18
CA GLY A 186 5.69 -8.60 -13.28
C GLY A 186 7.12 -8.13 -13.01
N GLN A 187 7.56 -7.01 -13.57
CA GLN A 187 8.88 -6.47 -13.34
C GLN A 187 9.04 -6.07 -11.87
N LEU A 188 10.09 -6.55 -11.20
CA LEU A 188 10.37 -6.24 -9.81
C LEU A 188 10.78 -4.77 -9.66
N VAL A 189 10.27 -4.14 -8.62
CA VAL A 189 10.68 -2.80 -8.21
C VAL A 189 11.76 -2.92 -7.13
N GLN A 190 12.80 -2.10 -7.23
CA GLN A 190 14.00 -2.20 -6.41
C GLN A 190 14.50 -0.80 -6.00
N LEU A 191 15.54 -0.77 -5.16
CA LEU A 191 16.34 0.44 -4.97
C LEU A 191 17.55 0.42 -5.93
N GLY A 192 17.68 1.47 -6.74
CA GLY A 192 18.81 1.65 -7.66
C GLY A 192 19.44 3.03 -7.48
N CYS A 193 20.75 3.13 -7.69
CA CYS A 193 21.46 4.42 -7.69
C CYS A 193 21.95 4.73 -9.10
N PRO A 194 21.84 5.98 -9.56
CA PRO A 194 22.29 6.36 -10.89
C PRO A 194 23.82 6.25 -10.99
N GLY A 195 24.30 5.72 -12.11
CA GLY A 195 25.62 6.10 -12.65
C GLY A 195 25.56 7.52 -13.23
N GLN A 196 26.70 8.14 -13.52
CA GLN A 196 26.71 9.49 -14.11
C GLN A 196 25.89 9.54 -15.43
N ALA A 197 24.84 10.37 -15.44
CA ALA A 197 24.08 10.83 -16.60
C ALA A 197 23.21 9.80 -17.37
N ASP A 198 22.75 8.72 -16.75
CA ASP A 198 21.89 7.74 -17.43
C ASP A 198 20.43 8.22 -17.58
N ALA A 199 20.01 8.53 -18.81
CA ALA A 199 18.64 8.93 -19.13
C ALA A 199 17.63 7.78 -18.98
N GLU A 200 18.06 6.54 -19.14
CA GLU A 200 17.22 5.35 -18.97
C GLU A 200 16.89 5.14 -17.50
N PHE A 201 17.89 5.21 -16.63
CA PHE A 201 17.69 5.22 -15.17
C PHE A 201 16.69 6.29 -14.74
N LYS A 202 16.88 7.53 -15.21
CA LYS A 202 16.00 8.66 -14.85
C LYS A 202 14.54 8.40 -15.20
N ARG A 203 14.27 7.80 -16.35
CA ARG A 203 12.91 7.41 -16.77
C ARG A 203 12.35 6.30 -15.88
N ALA A 204 13.12 5.25 -15.66
CA ALA A 204 12.71 4.08 -14.86
C ALA A 204 12.62 4.36 -13.34
N ALA A 205 13.22 5.44 -12.86
CA ALA A 205 13.10 5.93 -11.48
C ALA A 205 12.07 7.07 -11.33
N SER A 206 11.33 7.41 -12.38
CA SER A 206 10.29 8.44 -12.36
C SER A 206 8.91 7.82 -12.54
N PHE A 207 7.94 8.26 -11.74
CA PHE A 207 6.58 7.73 -11.68
C PHE A 207 5.58 8.87 -11.83
N GLY A 208 4.53 8.66 -12.62
CA GLY A 208 3.31 9.45 -12.51
C GLY A 208 2.61 9.12 -11.19
N VAL A 209 1.89 10.09 -10.64
CA VAL A 209 1.07 9.90 -9.43
C VAL A 209 -0.36 10.20 -9.79
N VAL A 210 -1.23 9.21 -9.68
CA VAL A 210 -2.67 9.35 -9.91
C VAL A 210 -3.44 9.01 -8.63
N ASP A 211 -4.72 9.38 -8.61
CA ASP A 211 -5.63 8.94 -7.56
C ASP A 211 -5.61 7.42 -7.41
N GLY A 212 -5.61 6.94 -6.16
CA GLY A 212 -5.69 5.52 -5.87
C GLY A 212 -6.88 4.87 -6.58
N ILE A 213 -6.61 3.76 -7.28
CA ILE A 213 -7.59 3.04 -8.10
C ILE A 213 -8.71 2.44 -7.22
N SER A 214 -8.35 2.11 -5.97
CA SER A 214 -9.27 1.71 -4.91
C SER A 214 -9.48 2.84 -3.91
N LYS A 215 -10.67 2.89 -3.28
CA LYS A 215 -11.01 3.85 -2.23
C LYS A 215 -11.66 3.12 -1.06
N TYR A 216 -11.44 3.62 0.15
CA TYR A 216 -12.15 3.16 1.33
C TYR A 216 -13.64 3.49 1.21
N HIS A 217 -14.49 2.54 1.63
CA HIS A 217 -15.89 2.82 1.85
C HIS A 217 -16.05 3.71 3.09
N SER A 218 -17.12 4.49 3.17
CA SER A 218 -17.46 5.29 4.37
C SER A 218 -17.71 4.45 5.63
N MET A 219 -17.80 3.13 5.48
CA MET A 219 -17.99 2.14 6.54
C MET A 219 -16.84 1.14 6.54
N SER A 220 -15.63 1.60 6.29
CA SER A 220 -14.43 0.79 6.37
C SER A 220 -13.82 0.82 7.78
N PHE A 221 -13.30 -0.31 8.22
CA PHE A 221 -12.66 -0.48 9.52
C PHE A 221 -11.31 -1.16 9.36
N MET A 222 -10.36 -0.82 10.23
CA MET A 222 -9.12 -1.56 10.41
C MET A 222 -9.28 -2.49 11.60
N ALA A 223 -9.09 -3.79 11.39
CA ALA A 223 -9.09 -4.80 12.45
C ALA A 223 -7.69 -5.38 12.70
N LYS A 224 -7.32 -5.57 13.97
CA LYS A 224 -6.04 -6.20 14.34
C LYS A 224 -6.05 -7.70 14.02
N GLY A 225 -4.93 -8.19 13.53
CA GLY A 225 -4.70 -9.61 13.28
C GLY A 225 -3.41 -10.09 13.90
N SER A 226 -3.22 -11.40 13.94
CA SER A 226 -2.03 -12.03 14.55
C SER A 226 -0.75 -11.81 13.75
N LYS A 227 -0.86 -11.64 12.42
CA LYS A 227 0.29 -11.40 11.52
C LYS A 227 0.26 -10.04 10.83
N ARG A 228 -0.94 -9.53 10.56
CA ARG A 228 -1.19 -8.25 9.87
C ARG A 228 -2.55 -7.72 10.27
N ASN A 229 -2.77 -6.42 10.08
CA ASN A 229 -4.11 -5.86 10.20
C ASN A 229 -4.92 -6.09 8.91
N PHE A 230 -6.23 -6.06 9.08
CA PHE A 230 -7.23 -6.30 8.04
C PHE A 230 -7.98 -5.01 7.73
N LEU A 231 -8.18 -4.74 6.45
CA LEU A 231 -9.16 -3.77 6.00
C LEU A 231 -10.52 -4.46 5.85
N LEU A 232 -11.49 -4.06 6.67
CA LEU A 232 -12.87 -4.50 6.62
C LEU A 232 -13.72 -3.48 5.88
N ALA A 233 -14.66 -3.94 5.06
CA ALA A 233 -15.66 -3.12 4.39
C ALA A 233 -16.99 -3.87 4.31
N PRO A 234 -18.14 -3.21 4.08
CA PRO A 234 -19.39 -3.91 3.87
C PRO A 234 -19.30 -4.81 2.64
N LEU A 235 -19.77 -6.06 2.74
CA LEU A 235 -19.68 -7.03 1.65
C LEU A 235 -20.27 -6.51 0.33
N PHE A 236 -21.40 -5.78 0.40
CA PHE A 236 -22.07 -5.23 -0.78
C PHE A 236 -21.27 -4.12 -1.49
N SER A 237 -20.22 -3.59 -0.84
CA SER A 237 -19.35 -2.57 -1.44
C SER A 237 -18.27 -3.18 -2.33
N LEU A 238 -18.02 -4.49 -2.19
CA LEU A 238 -17.06 -5.24 -2.99
C LEU A 238 -17.70 -5.70 -4.30
N ARG A 239 -16.88 -5.83 -5.34
CA ARG A 239 -17.24 -6.29 -6.68
C ARG A 239 -16.53 -7.62 -6.94
N ASP A 240 -15.33 -7.55 -7.51
CA ASP A 240 -14.52 -8.70 -7.91
C ASP A 240 -13.25 -8.83 -7.06
N GLU A 241 -13.17 -8.12 -5.92
CA GLU A 241 -12.11 -8.29 -4.93
C GLU A 241 -12.28 -9.60 -4.14
N SER A 242 -11.17 -10.26 -3.85
CA SER A 242 -11.08 -11.40 -2.95
C SER A 242 -11.29 -10.96 -1.50
N TYR A 243 -12.14 -11.69 -0.78
CA TYR A 243 -12.52 -11.34 0.58
C TYR A 243 -12.76 -12.54 1.51
N THR A 244 -12.72 -12.26 2.81
CA THR A 244 -13.07 -13.19 3.88
C THR A 244 -14.19 -12.61 4.75
N VAL A 245 -15.23 -13.39 5.05
CA VAL A 245 -16.40 -12.96 5.85
C VAL A 245 -16.51 -13.65 7.22
N TYR A 246 -15.75 -14.72 7.44
CA TYR A 246 -15.75 -15.48 8.68
C TYR A 246 -14.34 -15.52 9.26
N PHE A 247 -14.22 -15.13 10.51
CA PHE A 247 -12.94 -14.92 11.18
C PHE A 247 -12.79 -15.84 12.39
N ASN A 248 -11.56 -16.31 12.60
CA ASN A 248 -11.14 -16.92 13.83
C ASN A 248 -10.64 -15.80 14.75
N ILE A 249 -11.37 -15.52 15.82
CA ILE A 249 -11.05 -14.43 16.74
C ILE A 249 -10.34 -15.04 17.94
N THR A 250 -9.07 -14.68 18.12
CA THR A 250 -8.25 -15.11 19.25
C THR A 250 -8.00 -13.95 20.20
N THR A 251 -7.94 -14.24 21.49
CA THR A 251 -7.56 -13.31 22.57
C THR A 251 -6.11 -13.49 22.95
#